data_AF-A0ABD0PKF9-F1
#
_entry.id   AF-A0ABD0PKF9-F1
#
_cell.length_a   1.000
_cell.length_b   1.000
_cell.length_c   1.000
_cell.angle_alpha   90.00
_cell.angle_beta   90.00
_cell.angle_gamma   90.00
#
_symmetry.space_group_name_H-M   'P 1'
#
loop_
_entity.id
_entity.type
_entity.pdbx_description
1 polymer ?
#
loop_
_entity_poly.entity_id
_entity_poly.type
_entity_poly.pdbx_seq_one_letter_code
_entity_poly.pdbx_strand_id
1 'polypeptide(L)'
;WKKEQHFSDVHGLPCIENLVCSADETPEPIATTITGNIPSWIKGNFLRNGPGKFEIGRSSFNHWFDGMALLHQFHIEDGKVTYMSRFLNSDCYKENLEHDRIMVSEFGTIAMPDPCKNFFQRFLSRFELPKPTDNANVSFVQYKGDYYVSTETNFMHKIDPQTLETKEKVHTNY
;
A
#
# COMPACT_ATOMS: atom_id res chain seq x y z
N TRP A 1 9.00 5.98 -24.91
CA TRP A 1 8.87 7.11 -23.98
C TRP A 1 10.04 7.06 -23.03
N LYS A 2 11.00 7.97 -23.15
CA LYS A 2 12.15 8.06 -22.23
C LYS A 2 11.65 8.72 -20.95
N LYS A 3 11.85 8.10 -19.78
CA LYS A 3 11.63 8.75 -18.47
C LYS A 3 12.62 9.92 -18.38
N GLU A 4 12.14 11.14 -18.20
CA GLU A 4 12.97 12.28 -17.85
C GLU A 4 13.53 12.04 -16.45
N GLN A 5 14.85 11.87 -16.34
CA GLN A 5 15.54 11.77 -15.07
C GLN A 5 15.78 13.18 -14.55
N HIS A 6 15.09 13.55 -13.48
CA HIS A 6 15.35 14.78 -12.74
C HIS A 6 16.61 14.58 -11.88
N PHE A 7 17.77 14.93 -12.41
CA PHE A 7 18.98 15.03 -11.60
C PHE A 7 18.97 16.38 -10.89
N SER A 8 18.84 16.37 -9.57
CA SER A 8 19.27 17.49 -8.75
C SER A 8 20.80 17.46 -8.67
N ASP A 9 21.46 18.62 -8.79
CA ASP A 9 22.93 18.79 -8.76
C ASP A 9 23.59 18.44 -7.39
N VAL A 10 22.95 17.57 -6.59
CA VAL A 10 23.39 17.18 -5.24
C VAL A 10 24.08 15.82 -5.33
N HIS A 11 25.42 15.84 -5.34
CA HIS A 11 26.24 14.64 -5.38
C HIS A 11 26.46 14.05 -3.99
N GLY A 12 26.37 12.72 -3.85
CA GLY A 12 26.75 11.99 -2.63
C GLY A 12 25.63 11.66 -1.65
N LEU A 13 24.38 12.08 -1.91
CA LEU A 13 23.21 11.64 -1.15
C LEU A 13 22.61 10.36 -1.77
N PRO A 14 22.08 9.42 -0.96
CA PRO A 14 21.33 8.29 -1.48
C PRO A 14 20.15 8.78 -2.32
N CYS A 15 20.00 8.25 -3.54
CA CYS A 15 18.85 8.56 -4.38
C CYS A 15 17.58 7.97 -3.74
N ILE A 16 16.65 8.84 -3.34
CA ILE A 16 15.37 8.44 -2.75
C ILE A 16 14.30 8.09 -3.79
N GLU A 17 14.56 8.30 -5.08
CA GLU A 17 13.62 8.03 -6.18
C GLU A 17 13.11 6.58 -6.13
N ASN A 18 13.99 5.63 -5.83
CA ASN A 18 13.63 4.22 -5.74
C ASN A 18 12.65 3.91 -4.57
N LEU A 19 12.59 4.77 -3.54
CA LEU A 19 11.63 4.62 -2.43
C LEU A 19 10.21 5.04 -2.82
N VAL A 20 10.05 5.78 -3.91
CA VAL A 20 8.76 6.29 -4.42
C VAL A 20 8.43 5.74 -5.80
N CYS A 21 8.98 4.57 -6.14
CA CYS A 21 8.69 3.84 -7.36
C CYS A 21 7.76 2.66 -7.07
N SER A 22 6.86 2.36 -8.01
CA SER A 22 6.02 1.16 -7.91
C SER A 22 6.86 -0.11 -7.91
N ALA A 23 6.48 -1.06 -7.05
CA ALA A 23 7.04 -2.40 -6.98
C ALA A 23 5.96 -3.44 -7.30
N ASP A 24 6.40 -4.57 -7.86
CA ASP A 24 5.53 -5.73 -7.99
C ASP A 24 5.46 -6.46 -6.65
N GLU A 25 4.31 -7.06 -6.35
CA GLU A 25 4.17 -7.92 -5.19
C GLU A 25 4.89 -9.26 -5.39
N THR A 26 5.22 -9.92 -4.28
CA THR A 26 5.87 -11.23 -4.26
C THR A 26 5.10 -12.13 -3.29
N PRO A 27 3.94 -12.67 -3.71
CA PRO A 27 3.03 -13.37 -2.82
C PRO A 27 3.59 -14.73 -2.35
N GLU A 28 4.48 -15.32 -3.14
CA GLU A 28 5.20 -16.54 -2.77
C GLU A 28 6.51 -16.18 -2.05
N PRO A 29 6.81 -16.76 -0.87
CA PRO A 29 8.02 -16.43 -0.14
C PRO A 29 9.29 -16.78 -0.91
N ILE A 30 10.18 -15.80 -1.04
CA ILE A 30 11.51 -15.94 -1.66
C ILE A 30 12.60 -15.99 -0.61
N ALA A 31 13.65 -16.78 -0.86
CA ALA A 31 14.82 -16.84 0.01
C ALA A 31 15.67 -15.56 -0.14
N THR A 32 16.23 -15.08 0.97
CA THR A 32 17.14 -13.92 0.97
C THR A 32 18.59 -14.33 1.09
N THR A 33 19.51 -13.47 0.64
CA THR A 33 20.95 -13.65 0.85
C THR A 33 21.34 -13.01 2.18
N ILE A 34 21.86 -13.83 3.10
CA ILE A 34 22.23 -13.40 4.44
C ILE A 34 23.72 -13.08 4.49
N THR A 35 24.06 -11.90 5.00
CA THR A 35 25.44 -11.52 5.31
C THR A 35 25.59 -11.39 6.83
N GLY A 36 26.54 -12.11 7.42
CA GLY A 36 26.69 -12.20 8.88
C GLY A 36 25.89 -13.35 9.49
N ASN A 37 25.58 -13.26 10.78
CA ASN A 37 24.88 -14.30 11.53
C ASN A 37 23.62 -13.75 12.19
N ILE A 38 22.49 -14.41 11.97
CA ILE A 38 21.24 -14.10 12.64
C ILE A 38 21.24 -14.79 14.00
N PRO A 39 21.03 -14.06 15.11
CA PRO A 39 20.95 -14.68 16.44
C PRO A 39 19.84 -15.72 16.53
N SER A 40 20.14 -16.89 17.10
CA SER A 40 19.20 -18.03 17.18
C SER A 40 17.94 -17.76 18.00
N TRP A 41 17.96 -16.73 18.86
CA TRP A 41 16.80 -16.32 19.63
C TRP A 41 15.82 -15.44 18.84
N ILE A 42 16.20 -14.94 17.66
CA ILE A 42 15.29 -14.20 16.77
C ILE A 42 14.51 -15.22 15.95
N LYS A 43 13.22 -15.34 16.25
CA LYS A 43 12.28 -16.20 15.52
C LYS A 43 10.93 -15.52 15.43
N GLY A 44 10.39 -15.41 14.21
CA GLY A 44 9.07 -14.84 13.96
C GLY A 44 8.99 -14.00 12.69
N ASN A 45 7.91 -13.24 12.58
CA ASN A 45 7.61 -12.41 11.41
C ASN A 45 7.91 -10.94 11.73
N PHE A 46 8.76 -10.31 10.93
CA PHE A 46 8.91 -8.87 10.91
C PHE A 46 8.03 -8.28 9.82
N LEU A 47 6.97 -7.56 10.23
CA LEU A 47 5.95 -7.02 9.35
C LEU A 47 6.15 -5.51 9.17
N ARG A 48 6.11 -5.05 7.92
CA ARG A 48 6.20 -3.62 7.56
C ARG A 48 5.11 -3.30 6.55
N ASN A 49 4.59 -2.09 6.65
CA ASN A 49 3.58 -1.55 5.75
C ASN A 49 4.11 -0.24 5.15
N GLY A 50 3.69 0.07 3.94
CA GLY A 50 4.06 1.29 3.24
C GLY A 50 3.41 1.37 1.85
N PRO A 51 3.55 2.51 1.17
CA PRO A 51 3.11 2.65 -0.22
C PRO A 51 4.01 1.83 -1.15
N GLY A 52 3.40 1.00 -2.02
CA GLY A 52 4.13 0.19 -3.01
C GLY A 52 3.67 0.35 -4.44
N LYS A 53 2.58 1.10 -4.69
CA LYS A 53 2.10 1.42 -6.04
C LYS A 53 1.76 2.90 -6.14
N PHE A 54 2.48 3.62 -7.01
CA PHE A 54 2.40 5.07 -7.19
C PHE A 54 1.70 5.48 -8.49
N GLU A 55 1.30 4.52 -9.33
CA GLU A 55 0.56 4.75 -10.55
C GLU A 55 -0.45 3.63 -10.83
N ILE A 56 -1.58 4.00 -11.45
CA ILE A 56 -2.65 3.11 -11.89
C ILE A 56 -3.11 3.57 -13.28
N GLY A 57 -2.94 2.68 -14.26
CA GLY A 57 -3.13 3.00 -15.67
C GLY A 57 -2.25 4.17 -16.11
N ARG A 58 -2.89 5.27 -16.53
CA ARG A 58 -2.21 6.53 -16.92
C ARG A 58 -2.17 7.59 -15.82
N SER A 59 -2.75 7.29 -14.66
CA SER A 59 -2.84 8.23 -13.54
C SER A 59 -1.74 7.94 -12.52
N SER A 60 -1.09 8.99 -12.02
CA SER A 60 -0.08 8.91 -10.96
C SER A 60 -0.59 9.60 -9.68
N PHE A 61 -0.16 9.09 -8.53
CA PHE A 61 -0.38 9.75 -7.25
C PHE A 61 0.56 10.95 -7.08
N ASN A 62 0.07 12.03 -6.47
CA ASN A 62 0.82 13.29 -6.29
C ASN A 62 1.57 13.37 -4.96
N HIS A 63 1.25 12.50 -4.01
CA HIS A 63 1.83 12.50 -2.67
C HIS A 63 2.31 11.10 -2.29
N TRP A 64 3.46 11.02 -1.61
CA TRP A 64 4.05 9.75 -1.17
C TRP A 64 3.11 8.88 -0.31
N PHE A 65 2.21 9.46 0.48
CA PHE A 65 1.22 8.74 1.29
C PHE A 65 0.02 8.21 0.51
N ASP A 66 -0.13 8.59 -0.76
CA ASP A 66 -1.29 8.17 -1.55
C ASP A 66 -1.05 6.83 -2.26
N GLY A 67 0.19 6.34 -2.28
CA GLY A 67 0.50 5.05 -2.88
C GLY A 67 -0.26 3.91 -2.21
N MET A 68 -0.68 2.92 -3.00
CA MET A 68 -1.47 1.78 -2.49
C MET A 68 -0.63 0.94 -1.52
N ALA A 69 -1.25 0.53 -0.42
CA ALA A 69 -0.61 -0.23 0.64
C ALA A 69 -0.01 -1.55 0.13
N LEU A 70 1.29 -1.72 0.34
CA LEU A 70 2.04 -2.95 0.11
C LEU A 70 2.52 -3.47 1.47
N LEU A 71 2.06 -4.67 1.80
CA LEU A 71 2.44 -5.36 3.02
C LEU A 71 3.72 -6.14 2.77
N HIS A 72 4.67 -6.06 3.69
CA HIS A 72 5.95 -6.74 3.63
C HIS A 72 6.12 -7.65 4.84
N GLN A 73 6.64 -8.85 4.62
CA GLN A 73 6.99 -9.80 5.66
C GLN A 73 8.41 -10.30 5.46
N PHE A 74 9.20 -10.28 6.54
CA PHE A 74 10.43 -11.04 6.67
C PHE A 74 10.22 -12.11 7.72
N HIS A 75 10.13 -13.37 7.30
CA HIS A 75 10.00 -14.50 8.21
C HIS A 75 11.39 -15.02 8.56
N ILE A 76 11.70 -15.03 9.85
CA ILE A 76 13.01 -15.39 10.40
C ILE A 76 12.87 -16.66 11.24
N GLU A 77 13.57 -17.71 10.86
CA GLU A 77 13.62 -18.97 11.60
C GLU A 77 14.92 -19.72 11.31
N ASP A 78 15.56 -20.27 12.35
CA ASP A 78 16.77 -21.11 12.25
C ASP A 78 17.89 -20.48 11.41
N GLY A 79 18.10 -19.17 11.57
CA GLY A 79 19.13 -18.43 10.85
C GLY A 79 18.84 -18.21 9.35
N LYS A 80 17.62 -18.51 8.90
CA LYS A 80 17.14 -18.26 7.54
C LYS A 80 16.13 -17.11 7.54
N VAL A 81 16.05 -16.40 6.42
CA VAL A 81 15.05 -15.35 6.20
C VAL A 81 14.42 -15.51 4.84
N THR A 82 13.10 -15.58 4.82
CA THR A 82 12.30 -15.44 3.60
C THR A 82 11.61 -14.08 3.57
N TYR A 83 11.39 -13.58 2.37
CA TYR A 83 10.67 -12.35 2.11
C TYR A 83 9.41 -12.65 1.29
N MET A 84 8.30 -12.01 1.63
CA MET A 84 7.12 -11.92 0.77
C MET A 84 6.51 -10.54 0.87
N SER A 85 5.73 -10.17 -0.15
CA SER A 85 4.92 -8.96 -0.13
C SER A 85 3.61 -9.15 -0.86
N ARG A 86 2.58 -8.44 -0.42
CA ARG A 86 1.26 -8.46 -1.06
C ARG A 86 0.57 -7.12 -0.91
N PHE A 87 -0.07 -6.67 -1.98
CA PHE A 87 -0.92 -5.49 -1.91
C PHE A 87 -2.10 -5.74 -0.98
N LEU A 88 -2.46 -4.73 -0.21
CA LEU A 88 -3.69 -4.75 0.57
C LEU A 88 -4.87 -4.80 -0.41
N ASN A 89 -5.73 -5.82 -0.26
CA ASN A 89 -6.92 -5.95 -1.09
C ASN A 89 -8.07 -5.06 -0.57
N SER A 90 -7.82 -3.75 -0.50
CA SER A 90 -8.77 -2.73 -0.04
C SER A 90 -9.81 -2.42 -1.12
N ASP A 91 -10.91 -1.77 -0.74
CA ASP A 91 -11.95 -1.37 -1.70
C ASP A 91 -11.40 -0.34 -2.68
N CYS A 92 -10.59 0.63 -2.24
CA CYS A 92 -9.96 1.60 -3.13
C CYS A 92 -8.98 0.95 -4.11
N TYR A 93 -8.20 -0.05 -3.67
CA TYR A 93 -7.27 -0.76 -4.55
C TYR A 93 -8.01 -1.52 -5.66
N LYS A 94 -9.06 -2.27 -5.28
CA LYS A 94 -9.91 -2.98 -6.25
C LYS A 94 -10.60 -2.03 -7.24
N GLU A 95 -11.19 -0.95 -6.74
CA GLU A 95 -11.92 0.01 -7.58
C GLU A 95 -10.97 0.71 -8.57
N ASN A 96 -9.77 1.06 -8.11
CA ASN A 96 -8.77 1.68 -8.98
C ASN A 96 -8.25 0.72 -10.05
N LEU A 97 -7.99 -0.55 -9.70
CA LEU A 97 -7.56 -1.57 -10.66
C LEU A 97 -8.64 -1.92 -11.68
N GLU A 98 -9.90 -2.04 -11.25
CA GLU A 98 -11.05 -2.35 -12.12
C GLU A 98 -11.24 -1.29 -13.21
N HIS A 99 -11.02 -0.02 -12.87
CA HIS A 99 -11.21 1.10 -13.79
C HIS A 99 -9.92 1.58 -14.48
N ASP A 100 -8.78 0.94 -14.20
CA ASP A 100 -7.44 1.32 -14.69
C ASP A 100 -7.12 2.81 -14.47
N ARG A 101 -7.57 3.37 -13.33
CA ARG A 101 -7.33 4.78 -12.94
C ARG A 101 -7.67 5.02 -11.46
N ILE A 102 -7.21 6.14 -10.92
CA ILE A 102 -7.53 6.58 -9.55
C ILE A 102 -9.00 7.05 -9.47
N MET A 103 -9.84 6.23 -8.84
CA MET A 103 -11.28 6.43 -8.63
C MET A 103 -11.61 6.95 -7.23
N VAL A 104 -10.79 6.59 -6.24
CA VAL A 104 -10.94 7.03 -4.84
C VAL A 104 -9.92 8.12 -4.54
N SER A 105 -10.37 9.19 -3.87
CA SER A 105 -9.48 10.28 -3.47
C SER A 105 -8.67 9.86 -2.25
N GLU A 106 -7.37 10.10 -2.29
CA GLU A 106 -6.42 9.87 -1.20
C GLU A 106 -6.05 11.20 -0.54
N PHE A 107 -5.08 11.20 0.38
CA PHE A 107 -4.70 12.38 1.17
C PHE A 107 -4.31 13.59 0.31
N GLY A 108 -3.44 13.38 -0.68
CA GLY A 108 -2.92 14.44 -1.56
C GLY A 108 -3.40 14.36 -3.01
N THR A 109 -4.18 13.33 -3.37
CA THR A 109 -4.60 13.07 -4.75
C THR A 109 -6.11 12.99 -4.84
N ILE A 110 -6.70 13.99 -5.49
CA ILE A 110 -8.14 14.03 -5.76
C ILE A 110 -8.43 13.13 -6.96
N ALA A 111 -9.34 12.17 -6.80
CA ALA A 111 -9.80 11.34 -7.89
C ALA A 111 -10.44 12.20 -8.98
N MET A 112 -10.05 12.00 -10.23
CA MET A 112 -10.67 12.74 -11.33
C MET A 112 -12.13 12.32 -11.50
N PRO A 113 -13.06 13.27 -11.71
CA PRO A 113 -14.45 12.95 -11.93
C PRO A 113 -14.60 12.02 -13.13
N ASP A 114 -15.35 10.94 -12.94
CA ASP A 114 -15.59 9.92 -13.94
C ASP A 114 -16.08 10.53 -15.28
N PRO A 115 -15.34 10.35 -16.39
CA PRO A 115 -15.74 10.86 -17.70
C PRO A 115 -17.02 10.18 -18.21
N CYS A 116 -17.38 9.01 -17.68
CA CYS A 116 -18.63 8.32 -17.97
C CYS A 116 -19.84 8.90 -17.22
N LYS A 117 -19.62 9.77 -16.20
CA LYS A 117 -20.71 10.45 -15.51
C LYS A 117 -21.22 11.62 -16.36
N ASN A 118 -22.49 11.54 -16.78
CA ASN A 118 -23.19 12.63 -17.45
C ASN A 118 -23.19 13.90 -16.58
N PHE A 119 -23.37 15.08 -17.19
CA PHE A 119 -23.34 16.38 -16.50
C PHE A 119 -24.21 16.42 -15.22
N PHE A 120 -25.36 15.76 -15.24
CA PHE A 120 -26.27 15.63 -14.09
C PHE A 120 -25.69 14.75 -12.97
N GLN A 121 -25.04 13.63 -13.31
CA GLN A 121 -24.35 12.77 -12.34
C GLN A 121 -23.10 13.45 -11.77
N ARG A 122 -22.40 14.29 -12.55
CA ARG A 122 -21.29 15.13 -12.04
C ARG A 122 -21.78 16.22 -11.07
N PHE A 123 -23.01 16.71 -11.24
CA PHE A 123 -23.63 17.64 -10.31
C PHE A 123 -24.06 16.92 -9.03
N LEU A 124 -24.76 15.78 -9.15
CA LEU A 124 -25.17 14.96 -8.00
C LEU A 124 -23.98 14.42 -7.19
N SER A 125 -22.88 14.05 -7.83
CA SER A 125 -21.67 13.59 -7.13
C SER A 125 -20.98 14.70 -6.32
N ARG A 126 -21.34 15.98 -6.48
CA ARG A 126 -20.88 17.06 -5.60
C ARG A 126 -21.66 17.12 -4.28
N PHE A 127 -22.82 16.47 -4.22
CA PHE A 127 -23.67 16.39 -3.03
C PHE A 127 -23.50 15.04 -2.29
N GLU A 128 -22.84 14.06 -2.90
CA GLU A 128 -22.39 12.85 -2.23
C GLU A 128 -21.13 13.16 -1.41
N LEU A 129 -21.14 12.85 -0.11
CA LEU A 129 -19.95 12.93 0.73
C LEU A 129 -18.83 12.07 0.12
N PRO A 130 -17.58 12.55 0.07
CA PRO A 130 -16.47 11.75 -0.45
C PRO A 130 -16.41 10.43 0.31
N LYS A 131 -16.36 9.30 -0.42
CA LYS A 131 -16.12 8.01 0.20
C LYS A 131 -14.75 8.07 0.91
N PRO A 132 -14.66 7.75 2.21
CA PRO A 132 -13.38 7.73 2.90
C PRO A 132 -12.52 6.60 2.34
N THR A 133 -11.22 6.86 2.17
CA THR A 133 -10.27 5.85 1.73
C THR A 133 -10.09 4.75 2.79
N ASP A 134 -9.92 3.53 2.32
CA ASP A 134 -9.50 2.37 3.12
C ASP A 134 -8.10 1.88 2.74
N ASN A 135 -7.30 2.75 2.10
CA ASN A 135 -5.88 2.54 1.84
C ASN A 135 -5.08 2.56 3.15
N ALA A 136 -5.06 1.44 3.85
CA ALA A 136 -4.38 1.29 5.12
C ALA A 136 -2.87 1.03 4.94
N ASN A 137 -2.12 2.04 4.49
CA ASN A 137 -0.68 1.94 4.14
C ASN A 137 0.29 2.40 5.26
N VAL A 138 -0.20 2.71 6.47
CA VAL A 138 0.62 3.36 7.51
C VAL A 138 1.25 2.35 8.47
N SER A 139 0.44 1.55 9.17
CA SER A 139 0.97 0.68 10.23
C SER A 139 0.21 -0.62 10.38
N PHE A 140 0.90 -1.63 10.92
CA PHE A 140 0.27 -2.80 11.55
C PHE A 140 -0.14 -2.47 12.99
N VAL A 141 -1.24 -3.03 13.44
CA VAL A 141 -1.77 -2.94 14.80
C VAL A 141 -2.18 -4.34 15.25
N GLN A 142 -1.76 -4.73 16.46
CA GLN A 142 -2.21 -5.99 17.06
C GLN A 142 -3.32 -5.72 18.06
N TYR A 143 -4.45 -6.41 17.91
CA TYR A 143 -5.58 -6.29 18.82
C TYR A 143 -6.18 -7.66 19.12
N LYS A 144 -6.22 -8.05 20.40
CA LYS A 144 -6.74 -9.35 20.87
C LYS A 144 -6.14 -10.58 20.17
N GLY A 145 -4.87 -10.49 19.73
CA GLY A 145 -4.16 -11.57 19.03
C GLY A 145 -4.31 -11.54 17.51
N ASP A 146 -5.23 -10.73 16.98
CA ASP A 146 -5.39 -10.50 15.55
C ASP A 146 -4.52 -9.35 15.06
N TYR A 147 -4.13 -9.41 13.78
CA TYR A 147 -3.33 -8.39 13.11
C TYR A 147 -4.22 -7.57 12.19
N TYR A 148 -4.09 -6.25 12.30
CA TYR A 148 -4.78 -5.28 11.48
C TYR A 148 -3.79 -4.35 10.82
N VAL A 149 -4.17 -3.75 9.70
CA VAL A 149 -3.49 -2.59 9.14
C VAL A 149 -4.43 -1.40 9.15
N SER A 150 -3.88 -0.22 9.42
CA SER A 150 -4.62 1.03 9.50
C SER A 150 -3.91 2.16 8.77
N THR A 151 -4.71 3.16 8.40
CA THR A 151 -4.26 4.53 8.08
C THR A 151 -4.90 5.49 9.09
N GLU A 152 -4.97 6.78 8.78
CA GLU A 152 -5.59 7.82 9.61
C GLU A 152 -7.13 7.86 9.49
N THR A 153 -7.75 6.84 8.86
CA THR A 153 -9.20 6.72 8.74
C THR A 153 -9.77 5.73 9.76
N ASN A 154 -11.10 5.69 9.83
CA ASN A 154 -11.90 4.79 10.66
C ASN A 154 -11.98 3.34 10.14
N PHE A 155 -11.24 3.01 9.08
CA PHE A 155 -11.20 1.67 8.49
C PHE A 155 -9.88 0.97 8.81
N MET A 156 -10.00 -0.25 9.31
CA MET A 156 -8.87 -1.17 9.45
C MET A 156 -9.15 -2.44 8.64
N HIS A 157 -8.09 -3.10 8.17
CA HIS A 157 -8.21 -4.40 7.53
C HIS A 157 -7.51 -5.45 8.36
N LYS A 158 -8.21 -6.55 8.67
CA LYS A 158 -7.61 -7.72 9.32
C LYS A 158 -6.76 -8.46 8.31
N ILE A 159 -5.54 -8.80 8.68
CA ILE A 159 -4.56 -9.45 7.82
C ILE A 159 -4.13 -10.79 8.43
N ASP A 160 -3.89 -11.78 7.58
CA ASP A 160 -3.14 -12.97 7.99
C ASP A 160 -1.63 -12.66 8.11
N PRO A 161 -1.02 -12.75 9.30
CA PRO A 161 0.40 -12.43 9.45
C PRO A 161 1.34 -13.47 8.80
N GLN A 162 0.84 -14.65 8.41
CA GLN A 162 1.64 -15.70 7.75
C GLN A 162 1.59 -15.55 6.23
N THR A 163 0.41 -15.27 5.67
CA THR A 163 0.23 -15.21 4.21
C THR A 163 0.12 -13.80 3.66
N LEU A 164 -0.06 -12.78 4.51
CA LEU A 164 -0.43 -11.40 4.13
C LEU A 164 -1.78 -11.30 3.40
N GLU A 165 -2.65 -12.31 3.50
CA GLU A 165 -4.02 -12.23 2.96
C GLU A 165 -4.85 -11.19 3.71
N THR A 166 -5.57 -10.36 2.95
CA THR A 166 -6.56 -9.45 3.49
C THR A 166 -7.84 -10.23 3.78
N LYS A 167 -8.35 -10.18 5.02
CA LYS A 167 -9.53 -10.94 5.46
C LYS A 167 -10.79 -10.07 5.47
N GLU A 168 -10.92 -9.25 6.50
CA GLU A 168 -12.13 -8.45 6.75
C GLU A 168 -11.78 -6.96 6.88
N LYS A 169 -12.72 -6.11 6.47
CA LYS A 169 -12.69 -4.68 6.72
C LYS A 169 -13.50 -4.39 7.98
N VAL A 170 -12.88 -3.69 8.93
CA VAL A 170 -13.47 -3.35 10.24
C VAL A 170 -13.59 -1.84 10.35
N HIS A 171 -14.73 -1.39 10.83
CA HIS A 171 -14.99 0.01 11.14
C HIS A 171 -14.73 0.26 12.64
N THR A 172 -13.89 1.23 12.98
CA THR A 172 -13.44 1.45 14.37
C THR A 172 -14.36 2.35 15.19
N ASN A 173 -15.34 3.01 14.56
CA ASN A 173 -16.35 3.75 15.30
C ASN A 173 -17.49 2.79 15.68
N TYR A 174 -17.76 2.77 16.99
CA TYR A 174 -18.87 2.08 17.66
C TYR A 174 -20.19 2.10 16.86
#